data_AF-A0A7X7BKK8-F1
#
_entry.id   AF-A0A7X7BKK8-F1
#
_cell.length_a   1.000
_cell.length_b   1.000
_cell.length_c   1.000
_cell.angle_alpha   90.00
_cell.angle_beta   90.00
_cell.angle_gamma   90.00
#
_symmetry.space_group_name_H-M   'P 1'
#
loop_
_entity.id
_entity.type
_entity.pdbx_description
1 polymer ?
#
loop_
_entity_poly.entity_id
_entity_poly.type
_entity_poly.pdbx_seq_one_letter_code
_entity_poly.pdbx_strand_id
1 'polypeptide(L)'
;PVSLDSDLMNCAEQMLKEIFIPGYKYKKCGVALCDFSDISTGRQTSLFDEENGADEKKLRVASAVDSINREFKQGIIKPAALFEAPEQEKKWAPKSEFKSEGGRKKDSPLPDGLRFQNHSEDFAS
;
A
#
# COMPACT_ATOMS: atom_id res chain seq x y z
N PRO A 1 -12.46 5.33 -7.31
CA PRO A 1 -11.12 4.76 -7.63
C PRO A 1 -10.05 5.84 -7.43
N VAL A 2 -8.94 5.51 -6.76
CA VAL A 2 -7.78 6.41 -6.60
C VAL A 2 -6.70 6.02 -7.60
N SER A 3 -6.02 7.01 -8.17
CA SER A 3 -5.02 6.80 -9.23
C SER A 3 -3.71 7.55 -8.99
N LEU A 4 -3.59 8.27 -7.87
CA LEU A 4 -2.40 9.03 -7.53
C LEU A 4 -1.63 8.32 -6.41
N ASP A 5 -0.33 8.11 -6.63
CA ASP A 5 0.57 7.52 -5.63
C ASP A 5 0.55 8.28 -4.30
N SER A 6 0.42 9.61 -4.33
CA SER A 6 0.34 10.45 -3.14
C SER A 6 -0.87 10.12 -2.26
N ASP A 7 -2.02 9.89 -2.89
CA ASP A 7 -3.26 9.61 -2.17
C ASP A 7 -3.18 8.22 -1.53
N LEU A 8 -2.58 7.27 -2.25
CA LEU A 8 -2.36 5.91 -1.76
C LEU A 8 -1.42 5.88 -0.55
N MET A 9 -0.33 6.65 -0.59
CA MET A 9 0.61 6.79 0.52
C MET A 9 -0.05 7.46 1.74
N ASN A 10 -0.82 8.52 1.54
CA ASN A 10 -1.54 9.19 2.61
C ASN A 10 -2.54 8.27 3.30
N CYS A 11 -3.33 7.52 2.52
CA CYS A 11 -4.27 6.53 3.05
C CYS A 11 -3.54 5.43 3.85
N ALA A 12 -2.41 4.93 3.34
CA ALA A 12 -1.61 3.92 4.02
C ALA A 12 -1.07 4.43 5.36
N GLU A 13 -0.60 5.68 5.43
CA GLU A 13 -0.12 6.30 6.66
C GLU A 13 -1.24 6.47 7.70
N GLN A 14 -2.42 6.93 7.27
CA GLN A 14 -3.59 7.07 8.13
C GLN A 14 -4.02 5.72 8.70
N MET A 15 -4.16 4.71 7.85
CA MET A 15 -4.56 3.37 8.27
C MET A 15 -3.52 2.73 9.22
N LEU A 16 -2.22 2.93 8.95
CA LEU A 16 -1.17 2.43 9.82
C LEU A 16 -1.30 2.98 11.24
N LYS A 17 -1.60 4.28 11.39
CA LYS A 17 -1.80 4.91 12.70
C LYS A 17 -2.99 4.31 13.47
N GLU A 18 -4.02 3.87 12.77
CA GLU A 18 -5.21 3.26 13.39
C GLU A 18 -4.98 1.82 13.85
N ILE A 19 -4.21 1.03 13.09
CA ILE A 19 -3.96 -0.39 13.39
C ILE A 19 -2.70 -0.62 14.23
N PHE A 20 -1.85 0.40 14.39
CA PHE A 20 -0.61 0.30 15.14
C PHE A 20 -0.87 0.35 16.65
N ILE A 21 -0.44 -0.68 17.36
CA ILE A 21 -0.57 -0.82 18.81
C ILE A 21 0.83 -0.71 19.43
N PRO A 22 1.09 0.35 20.23
CA PRO A 22 2.37 0.49 20.91
C PRO A 22 2.70 -0.72 21.80
N GLY A 23 3.98 -1.07 21.88
CA GLY A 23 4.46 -2.20 22.70
C GLY A 23 4.40 -3.57 22.02
N TYR A 24 3.73 -3.70 20.87
CA TYR A 24 3.73 -4.94 20.09
C TYR A 24 4.89 -4.97 19.08
N LYS A 25 5.48 -6.16 18.88
CA LYS A 25 6.52 -6.39 17.88
C LYS A 25 5.91 -6.89 16.57
N TYR A 26 5.82 -6.00 15.59
CA TYR A 26 5.37 -6.34 14.25
C TYR A 26 6.51 -6.90 13.40
N LYS A 27 6.26 -7.98 12.64
CA LYS A 27 7.25 -8.58 11.72
C LYS A 27 7.21 -7.98 10.32
N LYS A 28 6.01 -7.65 9.83
CA LYS A 28 5.78 -7.09 8.49
C LYS A 28 4.45 -6.34 8.48
N CYS A 29 4.38 -5.28 7.70
CA CYS A 29 3.13 -4.64 7.28
C CYS A 29 3.16 -4.47 5.75
N GLY A 30 1.99 -4.33 5.14
CA GLY A 30 1.85 -4.14 3.71
C GLY A 30 0.46 -3.63 3.37
N VAL A 31 0.35 -3.04 2.20
CA VAL A 31 -0.92 -2.56 1.63
C VAL A 31 -1.31 -3.51 0.51
N ALA A 32 -2.56 -3.95 0.50
CA ALA A 32 -3.13 -4.70 -0.60
C ALA A 32 -4.09 -3.78 -1.37
N LEU A 33 -3.96 -3.75 -2.69
CA LEU A 33 -4.86 -3.04 -3.58
C LEU A 33 -5.79 -4.07 -4.22
N CYS A 34 -7.09 -3.81 -4.13
CA CYS A 34 -8.16 -4.65 -4.65
C CYS A 34 -9.06 -3.82 -5.57
N ASP A 35 -9.94 -4.49 -6.32
CA ASP A 35 -10.98 -3.85 -7.14
C ASP A 35 -10.45 -2.85 -8.18
N PHE A 36 -9.46 -3.29 -8.96
CA PHE A 36 -8.92 -2.50 -10.06
C PHE A 36 -9.98 -2.27 -11.13
N SER A 37 -10.12 -1.01 -11.55
CA SER A 37 -10.99 -0.59 -12.65
C SER A 37 -10.17 -0.19 -13.87
N ASP A 38 -10.65 -0.53 -15.07
CA ASP A 38 -10.05 -0.06 -16.32
C ASP A 38 -10.18 1.47 -16.43
N ILE A 39 -9.14 2.12 -16.97
CA ILE A 39 -9.11 3.57 -17.24
C ILE A 39 -10.28 3.99 -18.16
N SER A 40 -10.67 3.13 -19.10
CA SER A 40 -11.80 3.34 -20.01
C SER A 40 -13.16 3.47 -19.32
N THR A 41 -13.29 2.96 -18.08
CA THR A 41 -14.50 3.09 -17.26
C THR A 41 -14.75 4.55 -16.86
N GLY A 42 -13.71 5.39 -16.92
CA GLY A 42 -13.77 6.78 -16.50
C GLY A 42 -13.86 6.94 -14.98
N ARG A 43 -13.66 8.18 -14.50
CA ARG A 43 -13.85 8.54 -13.09
C ARG A 43 -15.13 9.34 -12.97
N GLN A 44 -16.07 8.88 -12.16
CA GLN A 44 -17.23 9.69 -11.79
C GLN A 44 -16.77 10.84 -10.90
N THR A 45 -16.96 12.06 -11.37
CA THR A 45 -16.72 13.28 -10.60
C THR A 45 -18.00 13.68 -9.85
N SER A 46 -17.85 14.42 -8.74
CA SER A 46 -19.00 15.02 -8.07
C SER A 46 -19.61 16.09 -8.99
N LEU A 47 -20.94 16.10 -9.13
CA LEU A 47 -21.66 17.06 -9.98
C LEU A 47 -21.48 18.52 -9.51
N PHE A 48 -21.08 18.70 -8.26
CA PHE A 48 -20.85 20.00 -7.61
C PHE A 48 -19.40 20.21 -7.18
N ASP A 49 -18.48 19.28 -7.49
CA ASP A 49 -17.07 19.66 -7.44
C ASP A 49 -16.87 20.65 -8.58
N GLU A 50 -16.68 21.92 -8.24
CA GLU A 50 -15.95 22.77 -9.18
C GLU A 50 -14.64 22.06 -9.43
N GLU A 51 -14.34 21.82 -10.71
CA GLU A 51 -13.13 21.18 -11.17
C GLU A 51 -11.95 22.05 -10.73
N ASN A 52 -11.53 21.84 -9.48
CA ASN A 52 -10.41 22.54 -8.89
C ASN A 52 -9.23 22.09 -9.73
N GLY A 53 -8.75 22.94 -10.66
CA GLY A 53 -7.70 22.61 -11.62
C GLY A 53 -6.38 22.12 -11.00
N ALA A 54 -6.29 22.09 -9.67
CA ALA A 54 -5.33 21.31 -8.91
C ALA A 54 -5.37 19.80 -9.25
N ASP A 55 -6.55 19.19 -9.40
CA ASP A 55 -6.69 17.77 -9.71
C ASP A 55 -6.21 17.46 -11.14
N GLU A 56 -6.60 18.27 -12.12
CA GLU A 56 -6.09 18.11 -13.49
C GLU A 56 -4.58 18.26 -13.59
N LYS A 57 -3.99 19.22 -12.86
CA LYS A 57 -2.54 19.43 -12.84
C LYS A 57 -1.83 18.21 -12.27
N LYS A 58 -2.34 17.66 -11.16
CA LYS A 58 -1.80 16.43 -10.54
C LYS A 58 -1.92 15.24 -11.50
N LEU A 59 -3.06 15.06 -12.16
CA LEU A 59 -3.27 13.98 -13.12
C LEU A 59 -2.34 14.11 -14.33
N ARG A 60 -2.12 15.31 -14.85
CA ARG A 60 -1.15 15.57 -15.92
C ARG A 60 0.28 15.22 -15.50
N VAL A 61 0.68 15.60 -14.30
CA VAL A 61 2.00 15.26 -13.76
C VAL A 61 2.15 13.74 -13.60
N ALA A 62 1.16 13.07 -13.01
CA ALA A 62 1.17 11.61 -12.87
C ALA A 62 1.28 10.91 -14.23
N SER A 63 0.48 11.33 -15.22
CA SER A 63 0.54 10.78 -16.57
C SER A 63 1.89 10.98 -17.26
N ALA A 64 2.55 12.12 -17.04
CA ALA A 64 3.90 12.37 -17.54
C ALA A 64 4.93 11.44 -16.87
N VAL A 65 4.86 11.30 -15.54
CA VAL A 65 5.71 10.37 -14.77
C VAL A 65 5.54 8.93 -15.25
N ASP A 66 4.30 8.48 -15.42
CA ASP A 66 4.00 7.12 -15.89
C ASP A 66 4.49 6.90 -17.32
N SER A 67 4.39 7.91 -18.17
CA SER A 67 4.89 7.84 -19.55
C SER A 67 6.41 7.69 -19.60
N ILE A 68 7.14 8.43 -18.76
CA ILE A 68 8.59 8.30 -18.62
C ILE A 68 8.93 6.90 -18.08
N ASN A 69 8.29 6.47 -17.00
CA ASN A 69 8.54 5.15 -16.41
C ASN A 69 8.26 4.00 -17.40
N ARG A 70 7.25 4.14 -18.26
CA ARG A 70 6.92 3.18 -19.32
C ARG A 70 8.00 3.13 -20.41
N GLU A 71 8.52 4.28 -20.83
CA GLU A 71 9.57 4.37 -21.85
C GLU A 71 10.85 3.66 -21.42
N PHE A 72 11.27 3.88 -20.17
CA PHE A 72 12.48 3.28 -19.62
C PHE A 72 12.31 1.85 -19.10
N LYS A 73 11.09 1.28 -19.15
CA LYS A 73 10.73 -0.05 -18.63
C LYS A 73 11.13 -0.30 -17.16
N GLN A 74 11.42 0.77 -16.44
CA GLN A 74 11.84 0.78 -15.06
C GLN A 74 11.22 2.03 -14.42
N GLY A 75 10.76 1.92 -13.18
CA GLY A 75 10.32 3.09 -12.42
C GLY A 75 11.53 3.96 -12.07
N ILE A 76 11.92 4.88 -12.95
CA ILE A 76 13.01 5.83 -12.70
C ILE A 76 12.52 6.94 -11.79
N ILE A 77 11.30 7.41 -12.04
CA ILE A 77 10.66 8.43 -11.23
C ILE A 77 9.68 7.73 -10.30
N LYS A 78 9.98 7.76 -9.00
CA LYS A 78 9.15 7.19 -7.95
C LYS A 78 8.96 8.22 -6.83
N PRO A 79 7.90 8.10 -6.02
CA PRO A 79 7.79 8.83 -4.77
C PRO A 79 9.07 8.70 -3.93
N ALA A 80 9.49 9.78 -3.28
CA ALA A 80 10.71 9.80 -2.46
C ALA A 80 10.71 8.72 -1.36
N ALA A 81 9.54 8.36 -0.84
CA ALA A 81 9.37 7.28 0.13
C ALA A 81 9.81 5.89 -0.40
N LEU A 82 9.83 5.70 -1.73
CA LEU A 82 10.25 4.47 -2.40
C LEU A 82 11.68 4.55 -2.95
N PHE A 83 12.38 5.68 -2.74
CA PHE A 83 13.74 5.84 -3.19
C PHE A 83 14.69 5.02 -2.30
N GLU A 84 15.26 3.96 -2.87
CA GLU A 84 16.38 3.24 -2.27
C GLU A 84 17.67 3.83 -2.82
N ALA A 85 18.54 4.34 -1.94
CA ALA A 85 19.85 4.83 -2.37
C ALA A 85 20.64 3.70 -3.07
N PRO A 86 21.30 3.99 -4.20
CA PRO A 86 22.15 3.01 -4.86
C PRO A 86 23.32 2.66 -3.93
N GLU A 87 23.26 1.46 -3.37
CA GLU A 87 24.41 0.66 -2.92
C GLU A 87 25.16 1.09 -1.65
N GLN A 88 24.71 2.09 -0.90
CA GLN A 88 25.21 2.33 0.46
C GLN A 88 24.29 1.70 1.52
N GLU A 89 24.76 0.56 2.03
CA GLU A 89 24.30 -0.14 3.23
C GLU A 89 22.82 -0.53 3.29
N LYS A 90 22.43 -1.61 2.59
CA LYS A 90 21.28 -2.43 3.02
C LYS A 90 21.60 -3.15 4.34
N LYS A 91 21.78 -2.40 5.44
CA LYS A 91 21.78 -2.93 6.83
C LYS A 91 20.41 -3.50 7.22
N TRP A 92 19.35 -3.09 6.50
CA TRP A 92 17.96 -3.47 6.75
C TRP A 92 17.38 -4.40 5.68
N ALA A 93 18.19 -5.24 5.05
CA ALA A 93 17.62 -6.41 4.39
C ALA A 93 17.00 -7.31 5.48
N PRO A 94 15.73 -7.74 5.36
CA PRO A 94 15.14 -8.63 6.34
C PRO A 94 15.93 -9.94 6.35
N LYS A 95 16.66 -10.18 7.43
CA LYS A 95 17.31 -11.44 7.72
C LYS A 95 16.23 -12.53 7.86
N SER A 96 15.96 -13.26 6.77
CA SER A 96 14.93 -14.31 6.74
C SER A 96 15.35 -15.62 7.42
N GLU A 97 16.33 -15.55 8.32
CA GLU A 97 16.95 -16.70 9.00
C GLU A 97 16.07 -17.23 10.15
N PHE A 98 15.10 -16.45 10.64
CA PHE A 98 14.14 -16.90 11.66
C PHE A 98 12.80 -17.34 11.04
N LYS A 99 12.77 -18.56 10.49
CA LYS A 99 11.52 -19.29 10.33
C LYS A 99 11.12 -19.80 11.71
N SER A 100 9.98 -19.33 12.23
CA SER A 100 9.38 -19.99 13.40
C SER A 100 8.86 -21.35 12.94
N GLU A 101 9.48 -22.43 13.41
CA GLU A 101 8.87 -23.76 13.34
C GLU A 101 7.45 -23.68 13.91
N GLY A 102 6.51 -24.35 13.25
CA GLY A 102 5.07 -24.30 13.52
C GLY A 102 4.67 -24.91 14.85
N GLY A 103 5.15 -24.37 15.96
CA GLY A 103 4.67 -24.66 17.30
C GLY A 103 3.35 -23.94 17.54
N ARG A 104 2.25 -24.69 17.65
CA ARG A 104 0.97 -24.19 18.13
C ARG A 104 1.17 -23.56 19.51
N LYS A 105 1.14 -22.23 19.62
CA LYS A 105 1.01 -21.58 20.92
C LYS A 105 -0.43 -21.75 21.38
N LYS A 106 -0.64 -22.67 22.34
CA LYS A 106 -1.75 -22.54 23.28
C LYS A 106 -1.53 -21.24 24.06
N ASP A 107 -2.60 -20.46 24.13
CA ASP A 107 -2.78 -19.32 25.03
C ASP A 107 -1.98 -18.06 24.68
N SER A 108 -2.48 -17.31 23.69
CA SER A 108 -2.15 -15.89 23.52
C SER A 108 -3.08 -15.03 24.39
N PRO A 109 -2.57 -14.08 25.20
CA PRO A 109 -3.36 -13.16 26.01
C PRO A 109 -3.89 -11.98 25.17
N LEU A 110 -4.32 -12.24 23.93
CA LEU A 110 -5.00 -11.23 23.13
C LEU A 110 -6.41 -11.06 23.70
N PRO A 111 -6.90 -9.83 23.91
CA PRO A 111 -8.28 -9.62 24.29
C PRO A 111 -9.20 -10.26 23.24
N ASP A 112 -10.16 -11.06 23.71
CA ASP A 112 -11.17 -11.69 22.87
C ASP A 112 -11.86 -10.63 22.01
N GLY A 113 -11.61 -10.65 20.70
CA GLY A 113 -12.22 -9.70 19.75
C GLY A 113 -11.33 -9.32 18.56
N LEU A 114 -10.00 -9.36 18.69
CA LEU A 114 -9.08 -9.10 17.58
C LEU A 114 -8.72 -10.39 16.84
N ARG A 115 -9.74 -11.11 16.37
CA ARG A 115 -9.56 -12.20 15.41
C ARG A 115 -9.72 -11.60 14.02
N PHE A 116 -8.60 -11.35 13.34
CA PHE A 116 -8.61 -11.16 11.89
C PHE A 116 -9.14 -12.47 11.28
N GLN A 117 -10.42 -12.48 10.90
CA GLN A 117 -11.05 -13.61 10.24
C GLN A 117 -10.50 -13.64 8.80
N ASN A 118 -9.53 -14.53 8.55
CA ASN A 118 -9.17 -14.91 7.20
C ASN A 118 -10.32 -15.77 6.65
N HIS A 119 -11.18 -15.18 5.82
CA HIS A 119 -12.26 -15.87 5.10
C HIS A 119 -11.79 -16.46 3.76
N SER A 120 -10.50 -16.77 3.61
CA SER A 120 -9.97 -17.34 2.36
C SER A 120 -10.54 -18.72 2.04
N GLU A 121 -11.17 -19.38 3.02
CA GLU A 121 -11.78 -20.71 2.87
C GLU A 121 -13.26 -20.66 2.44
N ASP A 122 -13.92 -19.49 2.49
CA ASP A 122 -15.35 -19.36 2.16
C ASP A 122 -15.64 -19.23 0.66
N PHE A 123 -14.60 -19.17 -0.18
CA PHE A 123 -14.72 -19.03 -1.65
C PHE A 123 -14.44 -20.33 -2.43
N ALA A 124 -14.34 -21.47 -1.74
CA ALA A 124 -14.23 -22.78 -2.39
C ALA A 124 -15.53 -23.58 -2.20
N SER A 125 -16.55 -23.28 -3.00
CA SER A 125 -17.68 -24.18 -3.30
C SER A 125 -18.27 -23.85 -4.66
#